data_AF-A0A661WA56-F1
#
_entry.id   AF-A0A661WA56-F1
#
_cell.length_a   1.000
_cell.length_b   1.000
_cell.length_c   1.000
_cell.angle_alpha   90.00
_cell.angle_beta   90.00
_cell.angle_gamma   90.00
#
_symmetry.space_group_name_H-M   'P 1'
#
loop_
_entity.id
_entity.type
_entity.pdbx_description
1 polymer ?
#
loop_
_entity_poly.entity_id
_entity_poly.type
_entity_poly.pdbx_seq_one_letter_code
_entity_poly.pdbx_strand_id
1 'polypeptide(L)'
;EISLDGFKPDQRFLRGLYSGGTLAYEALLILDHYLPAVYSNVPINKDLKLENSLVSQEHSIVDLGEDEFTVGRLHPMMDNELRINRLVLEAKDPEVALILLDVVLGHGSHPDPAVELGPAIKAAKETAGKAKRRLDVIVTLSGTDLDPQGMANQQKVLEKAGAQVFLSSDRAVRYAARLVSQLNESSDPQPATSFKPVDLASFKGEFAAINVGLESFTESLKFQEASVIQVDWKPAAGGNADLAALLEKMKG
;
A
#
# COMPACT_ATOMS: atom_id res chain seq x y z
N GLU A 1 15.18 6.47 2.80
CA GLU A 1 14.27 6.89 3.88
C GLU A 1 13.18 7.79 3.29
N ILE A 2 11.99 7.81 3.89
CA ILE A 2 10.88 8.66 3.47
C ILE A 2 11.01 9.99 4.24
N SER A 3 11.15 11.13 3.55
CA SER A 3 11.22 12.43 4.21
C SER A 3 9.85 12.82 4.79
N LEU A 4 9.82 13.16 6.07
CA LEU A 4 8.65 13.68 6.77
C LEU A 4 8.59 15.22 6.78
N ASP A 5 9.54 15.88 6.11
CA ASP A 5 9.62 17.34 6.10
C ASP A 5 8.38 17.96 5.46
N GLY A 6 7.89 19.03 6.10
CA GLY A 6 6.74 19.80 5.64
C GLY A 6 5.38 19.27 6.11
N PHE A 7 5.32 18.07 6.71
CA PHE A 7 4.11 17.65 7.42
C PHE A 7 3.97 18.38 8.74
N LYS A 8 2.73 18.69 9.13
CA LYS A 8 2.40 19.21 10.45
C LYS A 8 2.08 18.07 11.43
N PRO A 9 2.19 18.30 12.75
CA PRO A 9 1.94 17.26 13.76
C PRO A 9 0.52 16.67 13.75
N ASP A 10 -0.46 17.42 13.27
CA ASP A 10 -1.86 17.00 13.12
C ASP A 10 -2.10 16.14 11.87
N GLN A 11 -1.17 16.09 10.92
CA GLN A 11 -1.29 15.31 9.70
C GLN A 11 -0.97 13.85 9.94
N ARG A 12 -2.02 13.07 10.21
CA ARG A 12 -1.91 11.69 10.68
C ARG A 12 -2.52 10.69 9.71
N PHE A 13 -3.47 11.13 8.88
CA PHE A 13 -4.34 10.22 8.17
C PHE A 13 -4.12 10.17 6.66
N LEU A 14 -4.47 9.03 6.08
CA LEU A 14 -4.56 8.84 4.64
C LEU A 14 -6.01 8.80 4.19
N ARG A 15 -6.25 9.15 2.92
CA ARG A 15 -7.55 9.05 2.24
C ARG A 15 -7.38 8.37 0.90
N GLY A 16 -8.04 7.25 0.66
CA GLY A 16 -8.06 6.59 -0.64
C GLY A 16 -9.36 6.85 -1.38
N LEU A 17 -9.27 7.33 -2.62
CA LEU A 17 -10.41 7.62 -3.49
C LEU A 17 -10.28 6.76 -4.75
N TYR A 18 -10.79 5.53 -4.65
CA TYR A 18 -10.59 4.52 -5.66
C TYR A 18 -11.74 4.49 -6.67
N SER A 19 -11.41 4.23 -7.93
CA SER A 19 -12.37 3.97 -9.01
C SER A 19 -12.56 2.48 -9.29
N GLY A 20 -11.54 1.66 -9.06
CA GLY A 20 -11.59 0.21 -9.21
C GLY A 20 -11.70 -0.51 -7.87
N GLY A 21 -12.81 -1.23 -7.66
CA GLY A 21 -13.08 -1.88 -6.37
C GLY A 21 -12.05 -2.93 -5.95
N THR A 22 -11.50 -3.72 -6.88
CA THR A 22 -10.43 -4.66 -6.55
C THR A 22 -9.17 -3.96 -6.06
N LEU A 23 -8.83 -2.79 -6.60
CA LEU A 23 -7.68 -1.99 -6.15
C LEU A 23 -7.96 -1.38 -4.77
N ALA A 24 -9.20 -0.95 -4.51
CA ALA A 24 -9.63 -0.48 -3.19
C ALA A 24 -9.51 -1.60 -2.15
N TYR A 25 -9.98 -2.80 -2.49
CA TYR A 25 -9.94 -3.97 -1.62
C TYR A 25 -8.51 -4.47 -1.36
N GLU A 26 -7.64 -4.49 -2.39
CA GLU A 26 -6.22 -4.79 -2.23
C GLU A 26 -5.54 -3.77 -1.29
N ALA A 27 -5.85 -2.48 -1.45
CA ALA A 27 -5.31 -1.45 -0.58
C ALA A 27 -5.72 -1.67 0.88
N LEU A 28 -6.98 -2.01 1.15
CA LEU A 28 -7.46 -2.35 2.48
C LEU A 28 -6.69 -3.54 3.07
N LEU A 29 -6.51 -4.62 2.30
CA LEU A 29 -5.79 -5.82 2.77
C LEU A 29 -4.33 -5.50 3.14
N ILE A 30 -3.67 -4.67 2.33
CA ILE A 30 -2.29 -4.27 2.64
C ILE A 30 -2.28 -3.40 3.89
N LEU A 31 -3.14 -2.37 3.97
CA LEU A 31 -3.13 -1.41 5.07
C LEU A 31 -3.49 -2.02 6.43
N ASP A 32 -4.32 -3.06 6.46
CA ASP A 32 -4.68 -3.81 7.67
C ASP A 32 -3.45 -4.37 8.43
N HIS A 33 -2.34 -4.61 7.71
CA HIS A 33 -1.09 -5.08 8.30
C HIS A 33 -0.20 -3.96 8.85
N TYR A 34 -0.51 -2.70 8.56
CA TYR A 34 0.31 -1.54 8.93
C TYR A 34 -0.38 -0.61 9.92
N LEU A 35 -1.71 -0.51 9.85
CA LEU A 35 -2.48 0.49 10.56
C LEU A 35 -3.51 -0.16 11.48
N PRO A 36 -3.78 0.42 12.66
CA PRO A 36 -4.70 -0.18 13.63
C PRO A 36 -6.17 -0.19 13.14
N ALA A 37 -6.55 0.78 12.31
CA ALA A 37 -7.89 0.91 11.76
C ALA A 37 -7.85 1.61 10.40
N VAL A 38 -8.63 1.12 9.45
CA VAL A 38 -8.90 1.76 8.17
C VAL A 38 -10.38 1.63 7.85
N TYR A 39 -11.09 2.76 7.85
CA TYR A 39 -12.51 2.78 7.57
C TYR A 39 -12.79 2.67 6.07
N SER A 40 -13.91 2.03 5.71
CA SER A 40 -14.31 1.92 4.31
C SER A 40 -15.81 1.74 4.15
N ASN A 41 -16.31 2.05 2.96
CA ASN A 41 -17.64 1.64 2.52
C ASN A 41 -17.69 0.16 2.11
N VAL A 42 -16.53 -0.43 1.77
CA VAL A 42 -16.32 -1.84 1.45
C VAL A 42 -15.36 -2.51 2.43
N PRO A 43 -15.61 -2.45 3.75
CA PRO A 43 -14.62 -2.82 4.74
C PRO A 43 -14.40 -4.34 4.81
N ILE A 44 -13.16 -4.74 5.10
CA ILE A 44 -12.82 -6.15 5.40
C ILE A 44 -13.43 -6.56 6.74
N ASN A 45 -13.21 -5.74 7.78
CA ASN A 45 -13.86 -5.87 9.07
C ASN A 45 -15.09 -4.96 9.13
N LYS A 46 -16.28 -5.54 9.35
CA LYS A 46 -17.56 -4.81 9.40
C LYS A 46 -17.60 -3.70 10.46
N ASP A 47 -16.81 -3.81 11.52
CA ASP A 47 -16.72 -2.79 12.58
C ASP A 47 -16.07 -1.49 12.09
N LEU A 48 -15.31 -1.56 10.98
CA LEU A 48 -14.65 -0.43 10.34
C LEU A 48 -15.47 0.13 9.17
N LYS A 49 -16.78 -0.12 9.15
CA LYS A 49 -17.67 0.47 8.14
C LYS A 49 -17.81 1.97 8.36
N LEU A 50 -17.66 2.76 7.30
CA LEU A 50 -18.02 4.17 7.33
C LEU A 50 -19.50 4.34 7.60
N GLU A 51 -19.85 5.18 8.58
CA GLU A 51 -21.26 5.54 8.84
C GLU A 51 -21.88 6.25 7.63
N ASN A 52 -21.09 7.07 6.94
CA ASN A 52 -21.45 7.75 5.71
C ASN A 52 -20.28 7.70 4.73
N SER A 53 -20.44 7.00 3.61
CA SER A 53 -19.41 6.85 2.57
C SER A 53 -19.00 8.19 1.94
N LEU A 54 -19.82 9.25 2.07
CA LEU A 54 -19.49 10.61 1.65
C LEU A 54 -18.58 11.39 2.63
N VAL A 55 -18.30 10.84 3.81
CA VAL A 55 -17.48 11.48 4.85
C VAL A 55 -16.41 10.50 5.32
N SER A 56 -15.14 10.83 5.05
CA SER A 56 -14.01 10.02 5.47
C SER A 56 -13.80 10.14 6.98
N GLN A 57 -13.34 9.06 7.62
CA GLN A 57 -13.02 9.00 9.05
C GLN A 57 -11.61 8.44 9.24
N GLU A 58 -10.75 9.16 9.95
CA GLU A 58 -9.35 8.74 10.21
C GLU A 58 -8.69 8.14 8.96
N HIS A 59 -7.92 7.06 9.01
CA HIS A 59 -7.52 6.39 7.77
C HIS A 59 -8.74 5.82 7.05
N SER A 60 -8.96 6.19 5.80
CA SER A 60 -10.13 5.73 5.03
C SER A 60 -9.76 5.34 3.61
N ILE A 61 -10.39 4.28 3.09
CA ILE A 61 -10.40 3.91 1.67
C ILE A 61 -11.85 3.86 1.22
N VAL A 62 -12.19 4.64 0.21
CA VAL A 62 -13.53 4.67 -0.38
C VAL A 62 -13.45 4.11 -1.80
N ASP A 63 -14.23 3.07 -2.05
CA ASP A 63 -14.51 2.61 -3.41
C ASP A 63 -15.67 3.43 -3.97
N LEU A 64 -15.34 4.36 -4.87
CA LEU A 64 -16.32 5.23 -5.50
C LEU A 64 -17.07 4.52 -6.63
N GLY A 65 -16.65 3.31 -7.02
CA GLY A 65 -17.30 2.49 -8.04
C GLY A 65 -18.57 1.78 -7.56
N GLU A 66 -18.77 1.69 -6.24
CA GLU A 66 -19.94 1.06 -5.64
C GLU A 66 -21.26 1.74 -6.05
N ASP A 67 -22.34 0.93 -6.06
CA ASP A 67 -23.67 1.34 -6.51
C ASP A 67 -24.16 2.63 -5.84
N GLU A 68 -23.83 2.83 -4.56
CA GLU A 68 -24.22 4.01 -3.78
C GLU A 68 -23.73 5.34 -4.39
N PHE A 69 -22.68 5.31 -5.21
CA PHE A 69 -22.09 6.48 -5.86
C PHE A 69 -22.45 6.61 -7.34
N THR A 70 -22.95 5.53 -7.97
CA THR A 70 -23.15 5.44 -9.42
C THR A 70 -24.61 5.52 -9.84
N VAL A 71 -25.57 5.59 -8.89
CA VAL A 71 -26.98 5.85 -9.21
C VAL A 71 -27.14 7.18 -9.96
N GLY A 72 -27.55 7.10 -11.23
CA GLY A 72 -27.78 8.27 -12.09
C GLY A 72 -26.50 9.01 -12.52
N ARG A 73 -25.33 8.38 -12.38
CA ARG A 73 -24.02 8.94 -12.72
C ARG A 73 -23.19 7.92 -13.50
N LEU A 74 -22.17 8.41 -14.21
CA LEU A 74 -21.18 7.52 -14.80
C LEU A 74 -20.28 6.92 -13.71
N HIS A 75 -19.79 5.71 -13.95
CA HIS A 75 -18.83 5.05 -13.07
C HIS A 75 -17.54 5.88 -12.99
N PRO A 76 -16.86 6.00 -11.83
CA PRO A 76 -15.67 6.85 -11.67
C PRO A 76 -14.45 6.48 -12.53
N MET A 77 -14.46 5.31 -13.16
CA MET A 77 -13.47 4.94 -14.18
C MET A 77 -13.72 5.67 -15.52
N MET A 78 -14.97 6.08 -15.79
CA MET A 78 -15.40 6.77 -17.00
C MET A 78 -15.51 8.29 -16.83
N ASP A 79 -15.75 8.76 -15.61
CA ASP A 79 -15.95 10.19 -15.28
C ASP A 79 -15.31 10.52 -13.94
N ASN A 80 -14.50 11.59 -13.87
CA ASN A 80 -13.75 11.92 -12.66
C ASN A 80 -14.43 12.94 -11.75
N GLU A 81 -15.65 13.40 -12.04
CA GLU A 81 -16.28 14.53 -11.34
C GLU A 81 -16.36 14.28 -9.83
N LEU A 82 -16.90 13.12 -9.43
CA LEU A 82 -17.01 12.74 -8.02
C LEU A 82 -15.63 12.65 -7.34
N ARG A 83 -14.65 12.07 -8.05
CA ARG A 83 -13.29 11.89 -7.54
C ARG A 83 -12.61 13.23 -7.29
N ILE A 84 -12.73 14.16 -8.24
CA ILE A 84 -12.18 15.52 -8.15
C ILE A 84 -12.83 16.28 -6.99
N ASN A 85 -14.16 16.22 -6.88
CA ASN A 85 -14.88 16.86 -5.78
C ASN A 85 -14.41 16.33 -4.42
N ARG A 86 -14.26 15.01 -4.29
CA ARG A 86 -13.81 14.40 -3.05
C ARG A 86 -12.34 14.73 -2.76
N LEU A 87 -11.47 14.70 -3.76
CA LEU A 87 -10.06 15.11 -3.64
C LEU A 87 -9.94 16.54 -3.07
N VAL A 88 -10.76 17.48 -3.56
CA VAL A 88 -10.76 18.87 -3.06
C VAL A 88 -11.25 18.96 -1.61
N LEU A 89 -12.19 18.12 -1.19
CA LEU A 89 -12.67 18.07 0.20
C LEU A 89 -11.60 17.51 1.13
N GLU A 90 -11.02 16.36 0.81
CA GLU A 90 -9.94 15.75 1.60
C GLU A 90 -8.72 16.67 1.66
N ALA A 91 -8.42 17.39 0.58
CA ALA A 91 -7.34 18.35 0.53
C ALA A 91 -7.58 19.61 1.37
N LYS A 92 -8.74 19.80 2.01
CA LYS A 92 -8.99 20.89 2.98
C LYS A 92 -8.81 20.43 4.42
N ASP A 93 -8.99 19.15 4.70
CA ASP A 93 -8.83 18.56 6.01
C ASP A 93 -7.37 18.73 6.50
N PRO A 94 -7.13 19.40 7.65
CA PRO A 94 -5.79 19.60 8.18
C PRO A 94 -5.15 18.29 8.68
N GLU A 95 -5.92 17.25 8.98
CA GLU A 95 -5.40 15.99 9.50
C GLU A 95 -4.94 15.02 8.40
N VAL A 96 -5.22 15.35 7.13
CA VAL A 96 -4.83 14.53 5.98
C VAL A 96 -3.39 14.80 5.58
N ALA A 97 -2.56 13.77 5.70
CA ALA A 97 -1.17 13.75 5.23
C ALA A 97 -1.06 13.38 3.75
N LEU A 98 -1.81 12.35 3.32
CA LEU A 98 -1.73 11.86 1.95
C LEU A 98 -3.06 11.40 1.39
N ILE A 99 -3.16 11.43 0.05
CA ILE A 99 -4.31 10.94 -0.71
C ILE A 99 -3.84 9.88 -1.71
N LEU A 100 -4.50 8.73 -1.71
CA LEU A 100 -4.31 7.64 -2.67
C LEU A 100 -5.38 7.72 -3.77
N LEU A 101 -4.94 7.59 -5.02
CA LEU A 101 -5.78 7.50 -6.20
C LEU A 101 -5.33 6.31 -7.05
N ASP A 102 -6.25 5.69 -7.78
CA ASP A 102 -5.97 4.79 -8.89
C ASP A 102 -6.36 5.44 -10.22
N VAL A 103 -5.57 5.21 -11.26
CA VAL A 103 -5.87 5.60 -12.63
C VAL A 103 -5.80 4.33 -13.47
N VAL A 104 -6.97 3.87 -13.93
CA VAL A 104 -7.12 2.65 -14.72
C VAL A 104 -7.32 3.02 -16.19
N LEU A 105 -6.40 2.61 -17.04
CA LEU A 105 -6.44 2.83 -18.49
C LEU A 105 -7.13 1.66 -19.21
N GLY A 106 -7.25 1.78 -20.54
CA GLY A 106 -7.82 0.76 -21.40
C GLY A 106 -9.22 1.10 -21.90
N HIS A 107 -9.79 0.15 -22.64
CA HIS A 107 -11.12 0.32 -23.22
C HIS A 107 -12.20 0.39 -22.14
N GLY A 108 -13.12 1.35 -22.26
CA GLY A 108 -14.18 1.57 -21.29
C GLY A 108 -13.81 2.51 -20.14
N SER A 109 -12.55 2.94 -20.04
CA SER A 109 -12.14 4.01 -19.12
C SER A 109 -12.24 5.38 -19.76
N HIS A 110 -12.10 6.44 -18.95
CA HIS A 110 -12.02 7.83 -19.41
C HIS A 110 -10.94 7.97 -20.51
N PRO A 111 -11.18 8.76 -21.58
CA PRO A 111 -10.27 8.87 -22.72
C PRO A 111 -8.94 9.58 -22.40
N ASP A 112 -8.89 10.41 -21.37
CA ASP A 112 -7.66 11.05 -20.87
C ASP A 112 -7.80 11.42 -19.38
N PRO A 113 -7.67 10.47 -18.44
CA PRO A 113 -7.93 10.74 -17.02
C PRO A 113 -6.95 11.75 -16.40
N ALA A 114 -5.69 11.79 -16.85
CA ALA A 114 -4.69 12.69 -16.30
C ALA A 114 -4.97 14.17 -16.63
N VAL A 115 -5.65 14.49 -17.74
CA VAL A 115 -5.99 15.89 -18.06
C VAL A 115 -6.98 16.50 -17.06
N GLU A 116 -7.85 15.68 -16.48
CA GLU A 116 -8.83 16.11 -15.48
C GLU A 116 -8.28 16.02 -14.05
N LEU A 117 -7.64 14.89 -13.72
CA LEU A 117 -7.08 14.67 -12.39
C LEU A 117 -5.85 15.54 -12.12
N GLY A 118 -5.00 15.79 -13.11
CA GLY A 118 -3.78 16.60 -12.94
C GLY A 118 -4.03 18.00 -12.37
N PRO A 119 -4.91 18.82 -12.97
CA PRO A 119 -5.29 20.11 -12.41
C PRO A 119 -5.86 20.02 -11.00
N ALA A 120 -6.69 19.01 -10.71
CA ALA A 120 -7.28 18.80 -9.40
C ALA A 120 -6.23 18.44 -8.33
N ILE A 121 -5.27 17.57 -8.66
CA ILE A 121 -4.13 17.21 -7.80
C ILE A 121 -3.30 18.45 -7.48
N LYS A 122 -2.98 19.26 -8.50
CA LYS A 122 -2.23 20.50 -8.31
C LYS A 122 -2.97 21.46 -7.37
N ALA A 123 -4.26 21.66 -7.58
CA ALA A 123 -5.10 22.52 -6.74
C ALA A 123 -5.21 22.01 -5.29
N ALA A 124 -5.31 20.70 -5.09
CA ALA A 124 -5.29 20.07 -3.77
C ALA A 124 -3.99 20.36 -3.02
N LYS A 125 -2.84 20.18 -3.68
CA LYS A 125 -1.52 20.48 -3.10
C LYS A 125 -1.33 21.96 -2.82
N GLU A 126 -1.79 22.85 -3.69
CA GLU A 126 -1.77 24.30 -3.46
C GLU A 126 -2.64 24.72 -2.27
N THR A 127 -3.80 24.08 -2.08
CA THR A 127 -4.68 24.32 -0.94
C THR A 127 -3.99 23.98 0.38
N ALA A 128 -3.34 22.80 0.44
CA ALA A 128 -2.50 22.40 1.56
C ALA A 128 -1.31 23.37 1.78
N GLY A 129 -0.63 23.76 0.70
CA GLY A 129 0.49 24.69 0.72
C GLY A 129 0.13 26.07 1.28
N LYS A 130 -1.06 26.60 0.96
CA LYS A 130 -1.59 27.86 1.55
C LYS A 130 -1.73 27.76 3.07
N ALA A 131 -2.06 26.58 3.58
CA ALA A 131 -2.10 26.29 5.02
C ALA A 131 -0.71 25.92 5.60
N LYS A 132 0.37 26.05 4.84
CA LYS A 132 1.75 25.68 5.21
C LYS A 132 1.88 24.23 5.66
N ARG A 133 1.16 23.34 4.98
CA ARG A 133 1.25 21.88 5.20
C ARG A 133 1.54 21.18 3.89
N ARG A 134 2.33 20.12 3.95
CA ARG A 134 2.57 19.22 2.83
C ARG A 134 1.36 18.32 2.64
N LEU A 135 0.96 18.09 1.39
CA LEU A 135 -0.03 17.07 1.05
C LEU A 135 0.58 16.20 -0.04
N ASP A 136 0.74 14.92 0.25
CA ASP A 136 1.22 13.96 -0.73
C ASP A 136 0.03 13.36 -1.48
N VAL A 137 0.16 13.23 -2.80
CA VAL A 137 -0.81 12.52 -3.63
C VAL A 137 -0.08 11.39 -4.32
N ILE A 138 -0.54 10.17 -4.08
CA ILE A 138 0.04 8.94 -4.61
C ILE A 138 -0.96 8.35 -5.60
N VAL A 139 -0.50 8.07 -6.81
CA VAL A 139 -1.34 7.51 -7.87
C VAL A 139 -0.82 6.14 -8.26
N THR A 140 -1.68 5.13 -8.20
CA THR A 140 -1.45 3.84 -8.86
C THR A 140 -1.93 3.94 -10.31
N LEU A 141 -1.01 3.89 -11.27
CA LEU A 141 -1.35 3.89 -12.69
C LEU A 141 -1.37 2.44 -13.21
N SER A 142 -2.56 1.97 -13.57
CA SER A 142 -2.80 0.62 -14.06
C SER A 142 -3.20 0.67 -15.54
N GLY A 143 -2.39 0.08 -16.40
CA GLY A 143 -2.57 0.09 -17.85
C GLY A 143 -1.29 -0.35 -18.56
N THR A 144 -1.29 -0.20 -19.88
CA THR A 144 -0.18 -0.57 -20.76
C THR A 144 0.10 0.54 -21.78
N ASP A 145 1.27 0.49 -22.42
CA ASP A 145 1.62 1.40 -23.50
C ASP A 145 0.74 1.22 -24.76
N LEU A 146 -0.01 0.12 -24.85
CA LEU A 146 -0.93 -0.17 -25.95
C LEU A 146 -2.34 0.40 -25.71
N ASP A 147 -2.63 0.91 -24.50
CA ASP A 147 -3.93 1.47 -24.20
C ASP A 147 -4.15 2.81 -24.92
N PRO A 148 -5.39 3.11 -25.38
CA PRO A 148 -5.70 4.32 -26.14
C PRO A 148 -5.28 5.65 -25.49
N GLN A 149 -5.21 5.70 -24.16
CA GLN A 149 -4.87 6.90 -23.38
C GLN A 149 -3.37 7.23 -23.41
N GLY A 150 -2.51 6.27 -23.76
CA GLY A 150 -1.04 6.40 -23.76
C GLY A 150 -0.43 6.51 -22.37
N MET A 151 -0.03 5.38 -21.79
CA MET A 151 0.47 5.26 -20.40
C MET A 151 1.59 6.26 -20.05
N ALA A 152 2.61 6.38 -20.89
CA ALA A 152 3.73 7.30 -20.64
C ALA A 152 3.30 8.78 -20.54
N ASN A 153 2.31 9.20 -21.34
CA ASN A 153 1.79 10.56 -21.27
C ASN A 153 0.96 10.78 -19.99
N GLN A 154 0.10 9.81 -19.65
CA GLN A 154 -0.69 9.85 -18.41
C GLN A 154 0.22 9.99 -17.19
N GLN A 155 1.27 9.17 -17.09
CA GLN A 155 2.27 9.24 -16.02
C GLN A 155 2.91 10.63 -15.94
N LYS A 156 3.42 11.14 -17.07
CA LYS A 156 4.11 12.43 -17.12
C LYS A 156 3.22 13.60 -16.68
N VAL A 157 1.95 13.59 -17.07
CA VAL A 157 1.00 14.64 -16.70
C VAL A 157 0.73 14.63 -15.19
N LEU A 158 0.53 13.44 -14.60
CA LEU A 158 0.29 13.27 -13.17
C LEU A 158 1.53 13.65 -12.33
N GLU A 159 2.72 13.24 -12.74
CA GLU A 159 3.98 13.61 -12.08
C GLU A 159 4.21 15.12 -12.14
N LYS A 160 3.94 15.76 -13.29
CA LYS A 160 4.02 17.22 -13.44
C LYS A 160 3.01 17.96 -12.55
N ALA A 161 1.85 17.36 -12.27
CA ALA A 161 0.90 17.88 -11.29
C ALA A 161 1.37 17.73 -9.84
N GLY A 162 2.46 16.99 -9.60
CA GLY A 162 3.06 16.76 -8.30
C GLY A 162 2.59 15.48 -7.61
N ALA A 163 1.94 14.56 -8.33
CA ALA A 163 1.67 13.23 -7.82
C ALA A 163 2.93 12.35 -7.84
N GLN A 164 3.04 11.43 -6.90
CA GLN A 164 3.98 10.31 -6.98
C GLN A 164 3.27 9.15 -7.68
N VAL A 165 3.74 8.78 -8.87
CA VAL A 165 3.09 7.73 -9.68
C VAL A 165 3.81 6.40 -9.48
N PHE A 166 3.02 5.36 -9.19
CA PHE A 166 3.48 3.97 -9.04
C PHE A 166 2.78 3.10 -10.08
N LEU A 167 3.52 2.20 -10.71
CA LEU A 167 2.99 1.22 -11.66
C LEU A 167 2.62 -0.12 -10.99
N SER A 168 2.52 -0.12 -9.67
CA SER A 168 2.23 -1.30 -8.85
C SER A 168 1.44 -0.84 -7.62
N SER A 169 0.23 -1.36 -7.51
CA SER A 169 -0.69 -1.11 -6.39
C SER A 169 -0.01 -1.43 -5.05
N ASP A 170 0.56 -2.65 -4.92
CA ASP A 170 1.33 -3.06 -3.75
C ASP A 170 2.39 -2.03 -3.33
N ARG A 171 3.25 -1.59 -4.26
CA ARG A 171 4.32 -0.64 -3.93
C ARG A 171 3.76 0.72 -3.51
N ALA A 172 2.71 1.19 -4.17
CA ALA A 172 2.05 2.45 -3.85
C ALA A 172 1.48 2.44 -2.43
N VAL A 173 0.72 1.40 -2.10
CA VAL A 173 0.03 1.28 -0.81
C VAL A 173 1.04 1.04 0.32
N ARG A 174 2.05 0.20 0.13
CA ARG A 174 3.12 0.01 1.13
C ARG A 174 3.94 1.26 1.37
N TYR A 175 4.19 2.06 0.33
CA TYR A 175 4.85 3.35 0.48
C TYR A 175 3.99 4.29 1.33
N ALA A 176 2.70 4.41 1.01
CA ALA A 176 1.75 5.23 1.76
C ALA A 176 1.67 4.79 3.23
N ALA A 177 1.54 3.48 3.46
CA ALA A 177 1.46 2.87 4.79
C ALA A 177 2.68 3.22 5.65
N ARG A 178 3.89 3.08 5.11
CA ARG A 178 5.13 3.42 5.83
C ARG A 178 5.21 4.90 6.14
N LEU A 179 4.81 5.78 5.22
CA LEU A 179 4.82 7.23 5.44
C LEU A 179 3.88 7.61 6.59
N VAL A 180 2.61 7.15 6.59
CA VAL A 180 1.70 7.48 7.71
C VAL A 180 2.07 6.79 9.02
N SER A 181 2.64 5.58 8.97
CA SER A 181 3.12 4.90 10.18
C SER A 181 4.22 5.71 10.85
N GLN A 182 5.19 6.21 10.09
CA GLN A 182 6.26 7.07 10.62
C GLN A 182 5.75 8.42 11.15
N LEU A 183 4.75 9.01 10.50
CA LEU A 183 4.09 10.23 11.02
C LEU A 183 3.42 9.97 12.37
N ASN A 184 2.77 8.82 12.52
CA ASN A 184 2.08 8.42 13.75
C ASN A 184 3.04 7.93 14.85
N GLU A 185 4.14 7.27 14.51
CA GLU A 185 5.23 6.92 15.45
C GLU A 185 5.93 8.17 16.00
N SER A 186 6.11 9.20 15.17
CA SER A 186 6.76 10.45 15.60
C SER A 186 5.88 11.30 16.52
N SER A 187 4.57 11.05 16.55
CA SER A 187 3.58 11.82 17.31
C SER A 187 3.12 11.13 18.59
N ASP A 188 3.38 9.82 18.75
CA ASP A 188 3.06 9.05 19.96
C ASP A 188 4.37 8.69 20.69
N PRO A 189 4.56 9.05 21.98
CA PRO A 189 5.77 8.74 22.73
C PRO A 189 5.81 7.24 23.09
N GLN A 190 6.01 6.37 22.10
CA GLN A 190 6.39 4.99 22.31
C GLN A 190 7.87 4.97 22.72
N PRO A 191 8.28 4.16 23.71
CA PRO A 191 9.69 3.93 23.96
C PRO A 191 10.27 3.34 22.68
N ALA A 192 11.14 4.08 22.01
CA ALA A 192 11.82 3.61 20.81
C ALA A 192 12.35 2.21 21.10
N THR A 193 11.79 1.19 20.46
CA THR A 193 12.41 -0.14 20.42
C THR A 193 13.68 0.03 19.62
N SER A 194 14.73 0.47 20.31
CA SER A 194 16.09 0.54 19.80
C SER A 194 16.55 -0.89 19.64
N PHE A 195 16.28 -1.47 18.47
CA PHE A 195 17.01 -2.65 18.06
C PHE A 195 18.47 -2.23 17.90
N LYS A 196 19.38 -2.90 18.59
CA LYS A 196 20.81 -2.72 18.37
C LYS A 196 21.09 -3.05 16.90
N PRO A 197 21.54 -2.09 16.06
CA PRO A 197 21.82 -2.37 14.67
C PRO A 197 22.82 -3.53 14.57
N VAL A 198 22.52 -4.51 13.73
CA VAL A 198 23.47 -5.58 13.44
C VAL A 198 24.56 -4.99 12.57
N ASP A 199 25.79 -4.97 13.07
CA ASP A 199 26.94 -4.54 12.28
C ASP A 199 27.18 -5.55 11.15
N LEU A 200 26.77 -5.23 9.92
CA LEU A 200 26.99 -6.12 8.79
C LEU A 200 28.48 -6.33 8.50
N ALA A 201 29.34 -5.39 8.90
CA ALA A 201 30.79 -5.55 8.78
C ALA A 201 31.37 -6.56 9.78
N SER A 202 30.59 -7.01 10.76
CA SER A 202 30.94 -8.14 11.64
C SER A 202 30.81 -9.50 10.95
N PHE A 203 30.07 -9.58 9.83
CA PHE A 203 30.00 -10.77 8.97
C PHE A 203 31.18 -10.87 8.00
N LYS A 204 32.41 -10.69 8.52
CA LYS A 204 33.64 -10.91 7.76
C LYS A 204 34.21 -12.28 8.12
N GLY A 205 34.23 -13.20 7.16
CA GLY A 205 34.78 -14.55 7.34
C GLY A 205 34.09 -15.58 6.46
N GLU A 206 34.54 -16.83 6.57
CA GLU A 206 33.86 -17.96 5.98
C GLU A 206 32.56 -18.24 6.75
N PHE A 207 31.46 -18.40 6.03
CA PHE A 207 30.18 -18.74 6.63
C PHE A 207 30.09 -20.26 6.81
N ALA A 208 29.71 -20.67 8.02
CA ALA A 208 29.31 -22.04 8.30
C ALA A 208 27.80 -22.07 8.60
N ALA A 209 27.13 -23.10 8.11
CA ALA A 209 25.70 -23.30 8.27
C ALA A 209 25.41 -24.51 9.17
N ILE A 210 24.39 -24.36 10.03
CA ILE A 210 23.73 -25.47 10.71
C ILE A 210 22.36 -25.58 10.04
N ASN A 211 22.21 -26.55 9.15
CA ASN A 211 20.93 -26.76 8.46
C ASN A 211 19.99 -27.56 9.36
N VAL A 212 18.75 -27.10 9.47
CA VAL A 212 17.67 -27.74 10.22
C VAL A 212 16.49 -27.85 9.28
N GLY A 213 16.08 -29.08 8.93
CA GLY A 213 14.99 -29.33 7.98
C GLY A 213 15.43 -30.13 6.76
N LEU A 214 15.06 -29.67 5.56
CA LEU A 214 15.26 -30.43 4.32
C LEU A 214 16.75 -30.61 4.00
N GLU A 215 17.13 -31.85 3.69
CA GLU A 215 18.52 -32.21 3.38
C GLU A 215 19.01 -31.62 2.05
N SER A 216 18.09 -31.32 1.12
CA SER A 216 18.42 -30.67 -0.16
C SER A 216 19.11 -29.31 0.02
N PHE A 217 18.88 -28.61 1.13
CA PHE A 217 19.60 -27.38 1.46
C PHE A 217 21.04 -27.65 1.90
N THR A 218 21.29 -28.74 2.65
CA THR A 218 22.66 -29.18 2.93
C THR A 218 23.40 -29.56 1.66
N GLU A 219 22.76 -30.27 0.74
CA GLU A 219 23.37 -30.62 -0.55
C GLU A 219 23.71 -29.36 -1.37
N SER A 220 22.80 -28.39 -1.43
CA SER A 220 23.03 -27.11 -2.12
C SER A 220 24.18 -26.31 -1.51
N LEU A 221 24.31 -26.31 -0.17
CA LEU A 221 25.39 -25.62 0.53
C LEU A 221 26.73 -26.33 0.33
N LYS A 222 26.76 -27.67 0.36
CA LYS A 222 27.96 -28.47 0.03
C LYS A 222 28.42 -28.25 -1.41
N PHE A 223 27.48 -28.17 -2.36
CA PHE A 223 27.80 -27.90 -3.77
C PHE A 223 28.47 -26.53 -3.97
N GLN A 224 28.15 -25.56 -3.11
CA GLN A 224 28.77 -24.24 -3.08
C GLN A 224 30.05 -24.20 -2.21
N GLU A 225 30.57 -25.37 -1.82
CA GLU A 225 31.76 -25.52 -0.97
C GLU A 225 31.64 -24.83 0.40
N ALA A 226 30.42 -24.54 0.85
CA ALA A 226 30.17 -23.95 2.16
C ALA A 226 30.31 -25.00 3.27
N SER A 227 30.86 -24.60 4.41
CA SER A 227 30.88 -25.44 5.61
C SER A 227 29.44 -25.62 6.12
N VAL A 228 28.92 -26.84 6.14
CA VAL A 228 27.55 -27.11 6.60
C VAL A 228 27.44 -28.40 7.40
N ILE A 229 26.65 -28.37 8.47
CA ILE A 229 26.24 -29.54 9.24
C ILE A 229 24.72 -29.69 9.10
N GLN A 230 24.26 -30.87 8.69
CA GLN A 230 22.84 -31.24 8.74
C GLN A 230 22.50 -31.69 10.16
N VAL A 231 21.51 -31.04 10.76
CA VAL A 231 20.90 -31.50 12.01
C VAL A 231 19.67 -32.31 11.64
N ASP A 232 19.68 -33.60 11.99
CA ASP A 232 18.48 -34.45 11.92
C ASP A 232 17.50 -34.01 13.01
N TRP A 233 16.76 -32.95 12.71
CA TRP A 233 15.72 -32.40 13.56
C TRP A 233 14.38 -32.91 13.10
N LYS A 234 13.60 -33.42 14.05
CA LYS A 234 12.20 -33.78 13.86
C LYS A 234 11.39 -33.01 14.90
N PRO A 235 10.20 -32.50 14.57
CA PRO A 235 9.32 -31.93 15.57
C PRO A 235 9.10 -32.95 16.68
N ALA A 236 8.93 -32.49 17.92
CA ALA A 236 8.62 -33.34 19.06
C ALA A 236 7.19 -33.88 18.94
N ALA A 237 6.93 -34.69 17.92
CA ALA A 237 5.79 -35.58 17.88
C ALA A 237 6.07 -36.66 18.91
N GLY A 238 5.48 -36.54 20.09
CA GLY A 238 5.44 -37.62 21.05
C GLY A 238 4.82 -38.85 20.40
N GLY A 239 5.66 -39.77 19.93
CA GLY A 239 5.37 -41.19 19.70
C GLY A 239 4.24 -41.59 18.74
N ASN A 240 3.51 -40.68 18.09
CA ASN A 240 2.40 -41.09 17.22
C ASN A 240 2.92 -41.47 15.82
N ALA A 241 3.28 -42.74 15.68
CA ALA A 241 3.78 -43.34 14.45
C ALA A 241 2.81 -43.18 13.26
N ASP A 242 1.50 -43.13 13.51
CA ASP A 242 0.49 -42.99 12.45
C ASP A 242 0.53 -41.59 11.81
N LEU A 243 0.73 -40.55 12.63
CA LEU A 243 0.83 -39.17 12.14
C LEU A 243 2.11 -38.96 11.33
N ALA A 244 3.23 -39.56 11.76
CA ALA A 244 4.48 -39.55 11.01
C ALA A 244 4.33 -40.27 9.65
N ALA A 245 3.66 -41.43 9.63
CA ALA A 245 3.39 -42.17 8.41
C ALA A 245 2.44 -41.43 7.44
N LEU A 246 1.47 -40.69 7.96
CA LEU A 246 0.60 -39.81 7.18
C LEU A 246 1.36 -38.65 6.54
N LEU A 247 2.22 -37.98 7.31
CA LEU A 247 3.06 -36.89 6.80
C LEU A 247 4.01 -37.35 5.68
N GLU A 248 4.62 -38.52 5.82
CA GLU A 248 5.48 -39.09 4.78
C GLU A 248 4.69 -39.43 3.50
N LYS A 249 3.45 -39.92 3.61
CA LYS A 249 2.59 -40.16 2.44
C LYS A 249 2.14 -38.88 1.74
N MET A 250 2.14 -37.74 2.44
CA MET A 250 1.71 -36.45 1.89
C MET A 250 2.82 -35.67 1.20
N LYS A 251 4.10 -36.02 1.39
CA LYS A 251 5.27 -35.36 0.75
C LYS A 251 5.53 -35.82 -0.70
N GLY A 252 4.48 -36.22 -1.42
CA GLY A 252 4.57 -36.61 -2.84
C GLY A 252 5.26 -35.56 -3.69
#